data_AF-A0AA36G0V9-F1
#
_entry.id   AF-A0AA36G0V9-F1
#
_cell.length_a   1.000
_cell.length_b   1.000
_cell.length_c   1.000
_cell.angle_alpha   90.00
_cell.angle_beta   90.00
_cell.angle_gamma   90.00
#
_symmetry.space_group_name_H-M   'P 1'
#
loop_
_entity.id
_entity.type
_entity.pdbx_description
1 polymer ?
#
loop_
_entity_poly.entity_id
_entity_poly.type
_entity_poly.pdbx_seq_one_letter_code
_entity_poly.pdbx_strand_id
1 'polypeptide(L)'
;MLYQYTDERLEMLRALIEGNEDVLVSEESSAILTNTSLSVIYQKAAAHTTQQGPMSAIPGLDAAALASAISSFDNFLAHADRFRLDLIARVSSTRIRESIAQRTAENVVAAYSVIVRKIEDPANGYGELPHKTPEEVKELLK
;
A
#
# COMPACT_ATOMS: atom_id res chain seq x y z
N MET A 1 35.55 -20.70 -20.97
CA MET A 1 34.99 -19.48 -21.61
C MET A 1 33.47 -19.64 -21.59
N LEU A 2 32.83 -19.23 -20.50
CA LEU A 2 31.36 -19.17 -20.43
C LEU A 2 30.95 -17.82 -21.03
N TYR A 3 29.96 -17.85 -21.91
CA TYR A 3 29.56 -16.77 -22.80
C TYR A 3 29.12 -15.49 -22.05
N GLN A 4 29.91 -14.41 -22.13
CA GLN A 4 29.46 -13.06 -21.72
C GLN A 4 28.16 -12.64 -22.42
N TYR A 5 27.94 -13.11 -23.65
CA TYR A 5 26.73 -12.81 -24.44
C TYR A 5 25.47 -13.53 -23.92
N THR A 6 25.64 -14.68 -23.26
CA THR A 6 24.53 -15.40 -22.62
C THR A 6 24.22 -14.76 -21.26
N ASP A 7 25.25 -14.29 -20.54
CA ASP A 7 25.07 -13.55 -19.29
C ASP A 7 24.37 -12.19 -19.51
N GLU A 8 24.76 -11.39 -20.50
CA GLU A 8 24.10 -10.11 -20.79
C GLU A 8 22.62 -10.27 -21.12
N ARG A 9 22.26 -11.28 -21.93
CA ARG A 9 20.85 -11.57 -22.23
C ARG A 9 20.09 -12.08 -21.02
N LEU A 10 20.74 -12.89 -20.17
CA LEU A 10 20.14 -13.38 -18.93
C LEU A 10 19.87 -12.23 -17.96
N GLU A 11 20.81 -11.30 -17.84
CA GLU A 11 20.72 -10.11 -17.00
C GLU A 11 19.64 -9.16 -17.52
N MET A 12 19.57 -8.93 -18.83
CA MET A 12 18.49 -8.17 -19.47
C MET A 12 17.11 -8.79 -19.24
N LEU A 13 16.98 -10.12 -19.38
CA LEU A 13 15.72 -10.82 -19.11
C LEU A 13 15.32 -10.75 -17.64
N ARG A 14 16.27 -10.81 -16.72
CA ARG A 14 16.01 -10.61 -15.28
C ARG A 14 15.51 -9.20 -15.00
N ALA A 15 16.18 -8.19 -15.55
CA ALA A 15 15.76 -6.79 -15.39
C ALA A 15 14.34 -6.54 -15.95
N LEU A 16 13.98 -7.19 -17.06
CA LEU A 16 12.62 -7.13 -17.61
C LEU A 16 11.59 -7.81 -16.71
N ILE A 17 11.95 -8.94 -16.09
CA ILE A 17 11.06 -9.63 -15.14
C ILE A 17 10.87 -8.77 -13.89
N GLU A 18 11.95 -8.25 -13.32
CA GLU A 18 11.93 -7.38 -12.13
C GLU A 18 11.14 -6.08 -12.42
N GLY A 19 11.35 -5.45 -13.57
CA GLY A 19 10.60 -4.25 -13.95
C GLY A 19 9.09 -4.50 -14.12
N ASN A 20 8.71 -5.65 -14.69
CA ASN A 20 7.29 -6.02 -14.76
C ASN A 20 6.72 -6.35 -13.36
N GLU A 21 7.52 -6.97 -12.49
CA GLU A 21 7.17 -7.20 -11.10
C GLU A 21 6.87 -5.88 -10.39
N ASP A 22 7.72 -4.88 -10.56
CA ASP A 22 7.54 -3.54 -9.98
C ASP A 22 6.25 -2.86 -10.45
N VAL A 23 5.93 -2.98 -11.74
CA VAL A 23 4.69 -2.44 -12.30
C VAL A 23 3.48 -3.12 -11.67
N LEU A 24 3.49 -4.47 -11.59
CA LEU A 24 2.38 -5.22 -10.98
C LEU A 24 2.21 -4.90 -9.49
N VAL A 25 3.31 -4.78 -8.74
CA VAL A 25 3.29 -4.35 -7.33
C VAL A 25 2.65 -2.97 -7.19
N SER A 26 3.03 -2.03 -8.05
CA SER A 26 2.49 -0.67 -8.03
C SER A 26 0.99 -0.64 -8.36
N GLU A 27 0.56 -1.38 -9.37
CA GLU A 27 -0.85 -1.50 -9.76
C GLU A 27 -1.70 -2.14 -8.66
N GLU A 28 -1.24 -3.26 -8.09
CA GLU A 28 -1.88 -3.91 -6.94
C GLU A 28 -2.02 -2.95 -5.75
N SER A 29 -0.91 -2.33 -5.36
CA SER A 29 -0.89 -1.40 -4.22
C SER A 29 -1.85 -0.24 -4.44
N SER A 30 -1.84 0.33 -5.65
CA SER A 30 -2.72 1.43 -6.04
C SER A 30 -4.20 1.00 -6.05
N ALA A 31 -4.51 -0.19 -6.57
CA ALA A 31 -5.85 -0.75 -6.56
C ALA A 31 -6.36 -0.97 -5.13
N ILE A 32 -5.52 -1.51 -4.24
CA ILE A 32 -5.85 -1.71 -2.83
C ILE A 32 -6.13 -0.37 -2.14
N LEU A 33 -5.22 0.60 -2.29
CA LEU A 33 -5.37 1.93 -1.70
C LEU A 33 -6.60 2.66 -2.22
N THR A 34 -6.92 2.48 -3.51
CA THR A 34 -8.09 3.11 -4.13
C THR A 34 -9.39 2.46 -3.64
N ASN A 35 -9.45 1.12 -3.56
CA ASN A 35 -10.62 0.39 -3.07
C ASN A 35 -10.92 0.64 -1.59
N THR A 36 -9.89 0.88 -0.78
CA THR A 36 -10.02 1.13 0.67
C THR A 36 -10.23 2.59 1.00
N SER A 37 -10.37 3.46 -0.02
CA SER A 37 -10.41 4.93 0.11
C SER A 37 -9.19 5.56 0.80
N LEU A 38 -8.17 4.76 1.13
CA LEU A 38 -6.89 5.21 1.70
C LEU A 38 -6.09 6.05 0.71
N SER A 39 -6.24 5.84 -0.60
CA SER A 39 -5.51 6.60 -1.63
C SER A 39 -5.78 8.11 -1.50
N VAL A 40 -7.05 8.50 -1.31
CA VAL A 40 -7.43 9.91 -1.16
C VAL A 40 -6.90 10.48 0.16
N ILE A 41 -6.96 9.71 1.24
CA ILE A 41 -6.45 10.12 2.56
C ILE A 41 -4.93 10.25 2.51
N TYR A 42 -4.23 9.28 1.95
CA TYR A 42 -2.78 9.27 1.80
C TYR A 42 -2.31 10.45 0.95
N GLN A 43 -2.92 10.70 -0.21
CA GLN A 43 -2.55 11.83 -1.06
C GLN A 43 -2.75 13.16 -0.34
N LYS A 44 -3.89 13.34 0.32
CA LYS A 44 -4.14 14.56 1.09
C LYS A 44 -3.21 14.67 2.31
N ALA A 45 -2.90 13.57 3.00
CA ALA A 45 -1.96 13.53 4.13
C ALA A 45 -0.52 13.84 3.72
N ALA A 46 -0.10 13.34 2.56
CA ALA A 46 1.22 13.59 1.99
C ALA A 46 1.36 15.02 1.44
N ALA A 47 0.30 15.56 0.83
CA ALA A 47 0.26 16.94 0.37
C ALA A 47 0.05 17.96 1.51
N HIS A 48 -0.47 17.51 2.65
CA HIS A 48 -0.75 18.37 3.78
C HIS A 48 0.53 18.84 4.47
N THR A 49 0.67 20.16 4.57
CA THR A 49 1.74 20.83 5.31
C THR A 49 1.15 21.45 6.57
N THR A 50 1.87 21.40 7.69
CA THR A 50 1.48 21.94 9.02
C THR A 50 1.09 23.43 9.02
N GLN A 51 1.39 24.18 7.93
CA GLN A 51 0.96 25.57 7.74
C GLN A 51 -0.53 25.70 7.35
N GLN A 52 -1.18 24.63 6.90
CA GLN A 52 -2.58 24.64 6.43
C GLN A 52 -3.61 24.42 7.54
N GLY A 53 -3.18 24.35 8.81
CA GLY A 53 -4.04 24.04 9.96
C GLY A 53 -4.20 22.54 10.22
N PRO A 54 -5.05 22.13 11.17
CA PRO A 54 -5.24 20.71 11.49
C PRO A 54 -5.90 19.95 10.34
N MET A 55 -5.40 18.77 9.98
CA MET A 55 -6.01 17.94 8.92
C MET A 55 -7.49 17.64 9.16
N SER A 56 -7.93 17.54 10.42
CA SER A 56 -9.35 17.33 10.76
C SER A 56 -10.27 18.47 10.32
N ALA A 57 -9.74 19.67 10.07
CA ALA A 57 -10.49 20.80 9.56
C ALA A 57 -10.62 20.79 8.02
N ILE A 58 -9.93 19.89 7.32
CA ILE A 58 -10.01 19.77 5.86
C ILE A 58 -11.25 18.93 5.49
N PRO A 59 -12.14 19.42 4.61
CA PRO A 59 -13.29 18.67 4.15
C PRO A 59 -12.91 17.31 3.54
N GLY A 60 -13.49 16.23 4.08
CA GLY A 60 -13.22 14.84 3.68
C GLY A 60 -11.92 14.27 4.24
N LEU A 61 -11.38 14.88 5.29
CA LEU A 61 -10.33 14.34 6.18
C LEU A 61 -10.80 14.42 7.65
N ASP A 62 -12.09 14.59 7.88
CA ASP A 62 -12.68 14.56 9.20
C ASP A 62 -12.54 13.18 9.85
N ALA A 63 -12.68 13.14 11.17
CA ALA A 63 -12.54 11.89 11.93
C ALA A 63 -13.47 10.77 11.43
N ALA A 64 -14.65 11.11 10.91
CA ALA A 64 -15.59 10.12 10.37
C ALA A 64 -15.14 9.56 9.02
N ALA A 65 -14.65 10.40 8.09
CA ALA A 65 -14.06 9.93 6.84
C ALA A 65 -12.85 9.01 7.08
N LEU A 66 -12.01 9.38 8.05
CA LEU A 66 -10.86 8.58 8.43
C LEU A 66 -11.25 7.25 9.08
N ALA A 67 -12.20 7.25 10.01
CA ALA A 67 -12.73 6.03 10.63
C ALA A 67 -13.39 5.11 9.60
N SER A 68 -14.10 5.67 8.61
CA SER A 68 -14.68 4.92 7.52
C SER A 68 -13.62 4.29 6.63
N ALA A 69 -12.55 5.01 6.29
CA ALA A 69 -11.45 4.46 5.49
C ALA A 69 -10.67 3.39 6.25
N ILE A 70 -10.42 3.56 7.54
CA ILE A 70 -9.82 2.53 8.40
C ILE A 70 -10.72 1.29 8.44
N SER A 71 -12.04 1.46 8.59
CA SER A 71 -12.99 0.33 8.58
C SER A 71 -13.02 -0.39 7.22
N SER A 72 -12.97 0.35 6.11
CA SER A 72 -12.85 -0.23 4.77
C SER A 72 -11.51 -0.97 4.59
N PHE A 73 -10.43 -0.45 5.16
CA PHE A 73 -9.13 -1.09 5.16
C PHE A 73 -9.11 -2.36 6.03
N ASP A 74 -9.75 -2.36 7.18
CA ASP A 74 -9.91 -3.55 8.02
C ASP A 74 -10.73 -4.63 7.32
N ASN A 75 -11.79 -4.24 6.60
CA ASN A 75 -12.56 -5.15 5.77
C ASN A 75 -11.72 -5.71 4.61
N PHE A 76 -10.84 -4.89 4.03
CA PHE A 76 -9.86 -5.34 3.06
C PHE A 76 -8.89 -6.36 3.67
N LEU A 77 -8.33 -6.10 4.86
CA LEU A 77 -7.43 -7.03 5.56
C LEU A 77 -8.13 -8.37 5.85
N ALA A 78 -9.40 -8.34 6.25
CA ALA A 78 -10.21 -9.54 6.46
C ALA A 78 -10.49 -10.34 5.17
N HIS A 79 -10.30 -9.72 4.00
CA HIS A 79 -10.58 -10.30 2.68
C HIS A 79 -9.40 -10.16 1.71
N ALA A 80 -8.17 -10.03 2.20
CA ALA A 80 -6.99 -9.74 1.37
C ALA A 80 -6.81 -10.76 0.23
N ASP A 81 -7.16 -12.02 0.47
CA ASP A 81 -7.17 -13.08 -0.53
C ASP A 81 -8.05 -12.81 -1.75
N ARG A 82 -9.14 -12.04 -1.60
CA ARG A 82 -10.08 -11.70 -2.69
C ARG A 82 -9.63 -10.52 -3.52
N PHE A 83 -8.67 -9.74 -3.03
CA PHE A 83 -8.20 -8.54 -3.71
C PHE A 83 -6.93 -8.76 -4.52
N ARG A 84 -6.37 -9.97 -4.50
CA ARG A 84 -5.32 -10.35 -5.46
C ARG A 84 -5.86 -10.18 -6.87
N LEU A 85 -5.25 -9.29 -7.65
CA LEU A 85 -5.65 -9.04 -9.03
C LEU A 85 -5.52 -10.34 -9.83
N ASP A 86 -6.50 -10.60 -10.70
CA ASP A 86 -6.48 -11.72 -11.65
C ASP A 86 -5.19 -11.75 -12.50
N LEU A 87 -4.54 -10.60 -12.67
CA LEU A 87 -3.24 -10.46 -13.34
C LEU A 87 -2.12 -11.22 -12.62
N ILE A 88 -2.11 -11.25 -11.28
CA ILE A 88 -1.17 -12.06 -10.51
C ILE A 88 -1.47 -13.54 -10.66
N ALA A 89 -2.74 -13.94 -10.73
CA ALA A 89 -3.12 -15.33 -10.97
C ALA A 89 -2.62 -15.86 -12.33
N ARG A 90 -2.36 -14.96 -13.30
CA ARG A 90 -1.77 -15.29 -14.61
C ARG A 90 -0.25 -15.45 -14.60
N VAL A 91 0.45 -14.97 -13.57
CA VAL A 91 1.88 -15.21 -13.42
C VAL A 91 2.07 -16.68 -13.10
N SER A 92 2.73 -17.44 -13.96
CA SER A 92 2.90 -18.89 -13.80
C SER A 92 3.83 -19.26 -12.64
N SER A 93 4.78 -18.38 -12.30
CA SER A 93 5.76 -18.59 -11.23
C SER A 93 5.18 -18.26 -9.85
N THR A 94 5.08 -19.26 -8.98
CA THR A 94 4.72 -19.09 -7.56
C THR A 94 5.61 -18.08 -6.84
N ARG A 95 6.93 -18.16 -7.08
CA ARG A 95 7.92 -17.29 -6.45
C ARG A 95 7.71 -15.81 -6.79
N ILE A 96 7.35 -15.51 -8.04
CA ILE A 96 7.08 -14.13 -8.46
C ILE A 96 5.76 -13.65 -7.85
N ARG A 97 4.73 -14.49 -7.78
CA ARG A 97 3.46 -14.13 -7.11
C ARG A 97 3.65 -13.83 -5.62
N GLU A 98 4.45 -14.63 -4.92
CA GLU A 98 4.78 -14.39 -3.51
C GLU A 98 5.59 -13.11 -3.33
N SER A 99 6.57 -12.86 -4.19
CA SER A 99 7.36 -11.61 -4.17
C SER A 99 6.48 -10.38 -4.39
N ILE A 100 5.58 -10.42 -5.39
CA ILE A 100 4.63 -9.32 -5.66
C ILE A 100 3.73 -9.11 -4.44
N ALA A 101 3.11 -10.17 -3.91
CA ALA A 101 2.21 -10.06 -2.77
C ALA A 101 2.92 -9.44 -1.54
N GLN A 102 4.15 -9.89 -1.26
CA GLN A 102 4.94 -9.37 -0.14
C GLN A 102 5.29 -7.90 -0.33
N ARG A 103 5.76 -7.50 -1.53
CA ARG A 103 6.13 -6.11 -1.82
C ARG A 103 4.91 -5.19 -1.87
N THR A 104 3.77 -5.68 -2.36
CA THR A 104 2.48 -4.99 -2.29
C THR A 104 2.07 -4.75 -0.84
N ALA A 105 2.16 -5.78 0.02
CA ALA A 105 1.87 -5.64 1.44
C ALA A 105 2.77 -4.60 2.11
N GLU A 106 4.07 -4.60 1.82
CA GLU A 106 5.02 -3.62 2.34
C GLU A 106 4.68 -2.19 1.92
N ASN A 107 4.30 -1.97 0.65
CA ASN A 107 3.88 -0.65 0.16
C ASN A 107 2.59 -0.16 0.83
N VAL A 108 1.62 -1.06 1.00
CA VAL A 108 0.34 -0.74 1.66
C VAL A 108 0.57 -0.39 3.14
N VAL A 109 1.40 -1.17 3.85
CA VAL A 109 1.80 -0.89 5.24
C VAL A 109 2.54 0.45 5.33
N ALA A 110 3.45 0.74 4.40
CA ALA A 110 4.15 2.01 4.35
C ALA A 110 3.19 3.20 4.18
N ALA A 111 2.25 3.13 3.24
CA ALA A 111 1.22 4.15 3.05
C ALA A 111 0.34 4.32 4.30
N TYR A 112 -0.07 3.21 4.91
CA TYR A 112 -0.86 3.22 6.15
C TYR A 112 -0.10 3.85 7.32
N SER A 113 1.20 3.57 7.46
CA SER A 113 2.05 4.15 8.50
C SER A 113 2.16 5.67 8.42
N VAL A 114 2.16 6.24 7.21
CA VAL A 114 2.14 7.69 7.00
C VAL A 114 0.82 8.28 7.51
N ILE A 115 -0.29 7.59 7.28
CA ILE A 115 -1.61 8.01 7.78
C ILE A 115 -1.63 7.93 9.30
N VAL A 116 -1.26 6.79 9.91
CA VAL A 116 -1.24 6.61 11.37
C VAL A 116 -0.42 7.68 12.06
N ARG A 117 0.79 7.98 11.57
CA ARG A 117 1.62 9.07 12.12
C ARG A 117 0.92 10.43 12.10
N LYS A 118 0.10 10.71 11.10
CA LYS A 118 -0.68 11.95 11.02
C LYS A 118 -1.88 11.94 11.96
N ILE A 119 -2.46 10.77 12.24
CA ILE A 119 -3.53 10.62 13.23
C ILE A 119 -3.00 10.82 14.65
N GLU A 120 -1.86 10.19 14.95
CA GLU A 120 -1.21 10.28 16.27
C GLU A 120 -0.64 11.68 16.55
N ASP A 121 -0.41 12.48 15.51
CA ASP A 121 0.06 13.86 15.67
C ASP A 121 -1.07 14.75 16.24
N PRO A 122 -0.94 15.23 17.48
CA PRO A 122 -1.97 16.04 18.12
C PRO A 122 -2.21 17.37 17.41
N ALA A 123 -1.29 17.82 16.54
CA ALA A 123 -1.49 19.01 15.71
C ALA A 123 -2.59 18.83 14.66
N ASN A 124 -2.92 17.59 14.29
CA ASN A 124 -3.96 17.29 13.30
C ASN A 124 -5.38 17.19 13.90
N GLY A 125 -5.49 17.27 15.24
CA GLY A 125 -6.78 17.33 15.94
C GLY A 125 -7.63 16.08 15.81
N TYR A 126 -7.01 14.95 15.46
CA TYR A 126 -7.64 13.64 15.53
C TYR A 126 -7.65 13.19 17.00
N GLY A 127 -8.82 12.89 17.55
CA GLY A 127 -8.92 12.34 18.91
C GLY A 127 -8.42 10.90 18.99
N GLU A 128 -8.78 10.18 20.05
CA GLU A 128 -8.56 8.72 20.15
C GLU A 128 -9.41 7.98 19.11
N LEU A 129 -8.93 7.92 17.86
CA LEU A 129 -9.50 7.10 16.81
C LEU A 129 -8.97 5.68 16.93
N PRO A 130 -9.84 4.65 17.01
CA PRO A 130 -9.39 3.27 17.00
C PRO A 130 -8.75 2.97 15.64
N HIS A 131 -7.45 2.68 15.65
CA HIS A 131 -6.66 2.30 14.49
C HIS A 131 -5.78 1.11 14.85
N LYS A 132 -5.48 0.25 13.88
CA LYS A 132 -4.50 -0.83 14.04
C LYS A 132 -3.10 -0.26 13.92
N THR A 133 -2.11 -0.88 14.56
CA THR A 133 -0.72 -0.47 14.33
C THR A 133 -0.24 -0.98 12.97
N PRO A 134 0.70 -0.27 12.31
CA PRO A 134 1.31 -0.77 11.07
C PRO A 134 1.89 -2.18 11.20
N GLU A 135 2.36 -2.56 12.40
CA GLU A 135 2.84 -3.90 12.73
C GLU A 135 1.71 -4.95 12.71
N GLU A 136 0.54 -4.65 13.27
CA GLU A 136 -0.62 -5.54 13.20
C GLU A 136 -1.10 -5.73 11.76
N VAL A 137 -1.14 -4.65 10.99
CA VAL A 137 -1.48 -4.69 9.56
C VAL A 137 -0.49 -5.56 8.79
N LYS A 138 0.80 -5.46 9.12
CA LYS A 138 1.85 -6.29 8.51
C LYS A 138 1.69 -7.78 8.83
N GLU A 139 1.31 -8.14 10.05
CA GLU A 139 1.04 -9.54 10.41
C GLU A 139 -0.23 -10.09 9.74
N LEU A 140 -1.24 -9.24 9.48
CA LEU A 140 -2.46 -9.64 8.76
C LEU A 140 -2.25 -9.81 7.24
N LEU A 141 -1.20 -9.23 6.69
CA LEU A 141 -0.86 -9.28 5.26
C LEU A 141 0.24 -10.30 4.91
N LYS A 142 0.78 -11.01 5.90
CA LYS A 142 1.70 -12.15 5.70
C LYS A 142 0.95 -13.38 5.20
#